data_AF-A0AAN5I595-F1
#
_entry.id   AF-A0AAN5I595-F1
#
_cell.length_a   1.000
_cell.length_b   1.000
_cell.length_c   1.000
_cell.angle_alpha   90.00
_cell.angle_beta   90.00
_cell.angle_gamma   90.00
#
_symmetry.space_group_name_H-M   'P 1'
#
loop_
_entity.id
_entity.type
_entity.pdbx_description
1 polymer ?
#
loop_
_entity_poly.entity_id
_entity_poly.type
_entity_poly.pdbx_seq_one_letter_code
_entity_poly.pdbx_strand_id
1 'polypeptide(L)'
;HSVCIVNSKHLSAGMAAFNAHDPKYYSCCCGAHITRLSRVLIVLTLLFYSLQLFSMAHHAIAGLLITFLGAIAVFRELRTLLLVYIMMMIINFIISVTHGLIFASWTRKRDSEFKEFEVFIVPMLMALYFIVSFFVLVSILMTYRNLAEFIKDREDAERLSKLYQANLEKQLLSP
;
A
#
# COMPACT_ATOMS: atom_id res chain seq x y z
N HIS A 1 -38.60 42.49 12.12
CA HIS A 1 -37.38 41.94 11.48
C HIS A 1 -36.62 41.16 12.54
N SER A 2 -36.88 39.85 12.62
CA SER A 2 -36.26 38.97 13.61
C SER A 2 -34.97 38.42 13.04
N VAL A 3 -33.85 38.87 13.60
CA VAL A 3 -32.51 38.36 13.29
C VAL A 3 -32.42 36.94 13.83
N CYS A 4 -32.46 35.94 12.93
CA CYS A 4 -32.09 34.58 13.27
C CYS A 4 -30.60 34.55 13.60
N ILE A 5 -30.28 34.68 14.89
CA ILE A 5 -28.97 34.32 15.42
C ILE A 5 -28.87 32.80 15.28
N VAL A 6 -28.33 32.33 14.15
CA VAL A 6 -27.94 30.94 13.97
C VAL A 6 -26.88 30.65 15.02
N ASN A 7 -27.28 29.87 16.02
CA ASN A 7 -26.47 29.47 17.15
C ASN A 7 -25.28 28.63 16.65
N SER A 8 -24.17 29.29 16.31
CA SER A 8 -22.97 28.71 15.69
C SER A 8 -22.28 27.65 16.56
N LYS A 9 -22.68 27.52 17.82
CA LYS A 9 -22.15 26.53 18.76
C LYS A 9 -22.50 25.09 18.38
N HIS A 10 -23.59 24.85 17.65
CA HIS A 10 -23.98 23.50 17.24
C HIS A 10 -23.36 23.00 15.93
N LEU A 11 -22.75 23.87 15.11
CA LEU A 11 -22.02 23.41 13.90
C LEU A 11 -20.59 22.93 14.21
N SER A 12 -20.06 23.21 15.41
CA SER A 12 -18.70 22.80 15.80
C SER A 12 -18.61 21.34 16.29
N ALA A 13 -19.75 20.70 16.62
CA ALA A 13 -19.77 19.38 17.27
C ALA A 13 -19.76 18.18 16.31
N GLY A 14 -19.84 18.40 14.99
CA GLY A 14 -19.95 17.33 13.99
C GLY A 14 -18.78 17.18 13.03
N MET A 15 -17.84 18.13 12.98
CA MET A 15 -16.59 17.93 12.26
C MET A 15 -15.63 17.22 13.20
N ALA A 16 -15.65 15.89 13.19
CA ALA A 16 -14.60 15.11 13.82
C ALA A 16 -13.26 15.57 13.23
N ALA A 17 -12.52 16.38 13.98
CA ALA A 17 -11.22 16.87 13.57
C ALA A 17 -10.33 15.66 13.30
N PHE A 18 -9.67 15.64 12.14
CA PHE A 18 -8.75 14.56 11.79
C PHE A 18 -7.74 14.36 12.93
N ASN A 19 -7.77 13.18 13.54
CA ASN A 19 -6.82 12.80 14.58
C ASN A 19 -5.77 11.87 13.98
N ALA A 20 -4.57 12.39 13.74
CA ALA A 20 -3.45 11.60 13.24
C ALA A 20 -3.03 10.45 14.19
N HIS A 21 -3.39 10.54 15.47
CA HIS A 21 -3.09 9.55 16.49
C HIS A 21 -4.25 8.61 16.78
N ASP A 22 -5.25 8.54 15.89
CA ASP A 22 -6.32 7.55 16.00
C ASP A 22 -5.74 6.13 16.00
N PRO A 23 -6.10 5.26 16.96
CA PRO A 23 -5.59 3.89 17.05
C PRO A 23 -5.77 3.07 15.76
N LYS A 24 -6.72 3.43 14.88
CA LYS A 24 -6.88 2.76 13.57
C LYS A 24 -5.67 2.92 12.63
N TYR A 25 -4.80 3.91 12.87
CA TYR A 25 -3.58 4.15 12.08
C TYR A 25 -2.33 3.48 12.64
N TYR A 26 -2.47 2.60 13.63
CA TYR A 26 -1.37 1.90 14.25
C TYR A 26 -1.40 0.41 13.91
N SER A 27 -0.23 -0.18 13.66
CA SER A 27 -0.13 -1.60 13.33
C SER A 27 -0.34 -2.49 14.55
N CYS A 28 -0.98 -3.64 14.33
CA CYS A 28 -1.28 -4.62 15.38
C CYS A 28 -0.02 -5.17 16.06
N CYS A 29 1.06 -5.42 15.32
CA CYS A 29 2.21 -6.18 15.84
C CYS A 29 3.22 -5.35 16.65
N CYS A 30 3.26 -4.02 16.51
CA CYS A 30 4.29 -3.21 17.17
C CYS A 30 3.81 -1.81 17.59
N GLY A 31 2.52 -1.47 17.40
CA GLY A 31 2.04 -0.10 17.60
C GLY A 31 2.80 0.91 16.73
N ALA A 32 3.27 0.50 15.56
CA ALA A 32 3.96 1.40 14.64
C ALA A 32 2.92 2.19 13.84
N HIS A 33 3.07 3.51 13.79
CA HIS A 33 2.21 4.36 12.96
C HIS A 33 2.34 3.96 11.47
N ILE A 34 1.22 3.96 10.75
CA ILE A 34 1.13 3.42 9.40
C ILE A 34 2.13 4.06 8.43
N THR A 35 2.33 5.39 8.53
CA THR A 35 3.29 6.11 7.68
C THR A 35 4.73 5.64 7.90
N ARG A 36 5.14 5.38 9.15
CA ARG A 36 6.49 4.88 9.46
C ARG A 36 6.65 3.46 8.96
N LEU A 37 5.65 2.61 9.21
CA LEU A 37 5.67 1.23 8.76
C LEU A 37 5.76 1.13 7.23
N SER A 38 4.94 1.87 6.50
CA SER A 38 4.99 1.90 5.03
C SER A 38 6.33 2.38 4.48
N ARG A 39 6.97 3.37 5.11
CA ARG A 39 8.31 3.87 4.71
C ARG A 39 9.39 2.81 4.92
N VAL A 40 9.33 2.05 6.02
CA VAL A 40 10.27 0.94 6.26
C VAL A 40 10.04 -0.17 5.24
N LEU A 41 8.78 -0.56 5.03
CA LEU A 41 8.43 -1.62 4.08
C LEU A 41 8.88 -1.28 2.66
N ILE A 42 8.65 -0.06 2.17
CA ILE A 42 9.04 0.29 0.80
C ILE A 42 10.55 0.29 0.62
N VAL A 43 11.33 0.69 1.64
CA VAL A 43 12.80 0.61 1.62
C VAL A 43 13.27 -0.84 1.60
N LEU A 44 12.66 -1.72 2.41
CA LEU A 44 12.96 -3.15 2.39
C LEU A 44 12.64 -3.78 1.03
N THR A 45 11.51 -3.43 0.41
CA THR A 45 11.15 -3.89 -0.93
C THR A 45 12.16 -3.42 -1.97
N LEU A 46 12.63 -2.17 -1.88
CA LEU A 46 13.63 -1.60 -2.78
C LEU A 46 14.97 -2.33 -2.66
N LEU A 47 15.41 -2.63 -1.43
CA LEU A 47 16.60 -3.44 -1.17
C LEU A 47 16.46 -4.84 -1.76
N PHE A 48 15.32 -5.49 -1.57
CA PHE A 48 15.08 -6.84 -2.08
C PHE A 48 15.14 -6.89 -3.61
N TYR A 49 14.48 -5.97 -4.32
CA TYR A 49 14.56 -5.90 -5.78
C TYR A 49 15.95 -5.52 -6.28
N SER A 50 16.68 -4.69 -5.54
CA SER A 50 18.07 -4.34 -5.88
C SER A 50 18.98 -5.57 -5.78
N LEU A 51 18.83 -6.37 -4.73
CA LEU A 51 19.56 -7.64 -4.57
C LEU A 51 19.20 -8.63 -5.70
N GLN A 52 17.93 -8.70 -6.10
CA GLN A 52 17.47 -9.57 -7.19
C GLN A 52 17.98 -9.14 -8.57
N LEU A 53 18.30 -7.86 -8.75
CA LEU A 53 18.93 -7.37 -9.98
C LEU A 53 20.31 -7.99 -10.19
N PHE A 54 21.09 -8.17 -9.12
CA PHE A 54 22.41 -8.82 -9.18
C PHE A 54 22.32 -10.30 -9.57
N SER A 55 21.19 -10.97 -9.32
CA SER A 55 20.98 -12.37 -9.74
C SER A 55 20.52 -12.52 -11.20
N MET A 56 20.62 -11.48 -12.05
CA MET A 56 20.29 -11.49 -13.49
C MET A 56 18.84 -11.91 -13.82
N ALA A 57 17.93 -11.75 -12.86
CA ALA A 57 16.51 -12.00 -13.09
C ALA A 57 15.93 -10.83 -13.90
N HIS A 58 15.59 -11.07 -15.18
CA HIS A 58 15.10 -10.01 -16.07
C HIS A 58 13.80 -9.35 -15.55
N HIS A 59 13.02 -10.08 -14.76
CA HIS A 59 11.81 -9.58 -14.08
C HIS A 59 12.10 -8.57 -12.96
N ALA A 60 13.33 -8.51 -12.45
CA ALA A 60 13.71 -7.60 -11.37
C ALA A 60 13.67 -6.13 -11.79
N ILE A 61 13.91 -5.82 -13.07
CA ILE A 61 13.86 -4.44 -13.58
C ILE A 61 12.44 -3.87 -13.47
N ALA A 62 11.44 -4.63 -13.94
CA ALA A 62 10.05 -4.22 -13.85
C ALA A 62 9.61 -4.03 -12.38
N GLY A 63 9.96 -4.99 -11.51
CA GLY A 63 9.71 -4.88 -10.07
C GLY A 63 10.37 -3.66 -9.43
N LEU A 64 11.61 -3.34 -9.81
CA LEU A 64 12.34 -2.18 -9.31
C LEU A 64 11.69 -0.85 -9.73
N LEU A 65 11.28 -0.72 -10.99
CA LEU A 65 10.57 0.46 -11.48
C LEU A 65 9.24 0.68 -10.77
N ILE A 66 8.47 -0.40 -10.59
CA ILE A 66 7.21 -0.37 -9.82
C ILE A 66 7.49 0.07 -8.37
N THR A 67 8.55 -0.46 -7.75
CA THR A 67 8.93 -0.12 -6.38
C THR A 67 9.39 1.33 -6.25
N PHE A 68 10.09 1.87 -7.25
CA PHE A 68 10.49 3.28 -7.26
C PHE A 68 9.27 4.22 -7.32
N LEU A 69 8.27 3.88 -8.14
CA LEU A 69 6.98 4.58 -8.16
C LEU A 69 6.30 4.53 -6.79
N GLY A 70 6.30 3.36 -6.15
CA GLY A 70 5.79 3.16 -4.79
C GLY A 70 6.54 4.00 -3.75
N ALA A 71 7.87 4.11 -3.86
CA ALA A 71 8.66 4.97 -2.98
C ALA A 71 8.24 6.43 -3.10
N ILE A 72 8.10 6.95 -4.33
CA ILE A 72 7.60 8.31 -4.55
C ILE A 72 6.21 8.46 -3.91
N ALA A 73 5.30 7.52 -4.14
CA ALA A 73 3.95 7.55 -3.58
C ALA A 73 3.93 7.58 -2.04
N VAL A 74 4.76 6.77 -1.39
CA VAL A 74 4.83 6.65 0.08
C VAL A 74 5.51 7.87 0.71
N PHE A 75 6.62 8.35 0.15
CA PHE A 75 7.36 9.50 0.71
C PHE A 75 6.67 10.83 0.45
N ARG A 76 6.01 10.99 -0.70
CA ARG A 76 5.22 12.19 -1.02
C ARG A 76 3.78 12.09 -0.55
N GLU A 77 3.38 10.96 0.03
CA GLU A 77 2.03 10.69 0.53
C GLU A 77 0.94 10.98 -0.52
N LEU A 78 1.18 10.54 -1.76
CA LEU A 78 0.29 10.74 -2.90
C LEU A 78 -0.69 9.57 -3.02
N ARG A 79 -1.95 9.77 -2.60
CA ARG A 79 -2.98 8.73 -2.57
C ARG A 79 -3.17 8.02 -3.91
N THR A 80 -3.35 8.78 -4.99
CA THR A 80 -3.60 8.21 -6.33
C THR A 80 -2.43 7.36 -6.81
N LEU A 81 -1.21 7.84 -6.61
CA LEU A 81 0.00 7.10 -6.99
C LEU A 81 0.17 5.82 -6.17
N LEU A 82 -0.20 5.88 -4.88
CA LEU A 82 -0.16 4.73 -3.98
C LEU A 82 -1.16 3.65 -4.41
N LEU A 83 -2.37 4.03 -4.84
CA LEU A 83 -3.35 3.08 -5.38
C LEU A 83 -2.89 2.45 -6.69
N VAL A 84 -2.29 3.23 -7.60
CA VAL A 84 -1.69 2.70 -8.83
C VAL A 84 -0.58 1.70 -8.50
N TYR A 85 0.28 2.03 -7.54
CA TYR A 85 1.35 1.14 -7.08
C TYR A 85 0.80 -0.18 -6.50
N ILE A 86 -0.24 -0.14 -5.66
CA ILE A 86 -0.92 -1.33 -5.13
C ILE A 86 -1.43 -2.22 -6.27
N MET A 87 -2.08 -1.65 -7.28
CA MET A 87 -2.57 -2.40 -8.44
C MET A 87 -1.43 -3.02 -9.25
N MET A 88 -0.34 -2.28 -9.49
CA MET A 88 0.85 -2.78 -10.17
C MET A 88 1.53 -3.91 -9.40
N MET A 89 1.58 -3.83 -8.06
CA MET A 89 2.09 -4.91 -7.22
C MET A 89 1.28 -6.20 -7.37
N ILE A 90 -0.05 -6.11 -7.38
CA ILE A 90 -0.92 -7.28 -7.56
C ILE A 90 -0.68 -7.91 -8.93
N ILE A 91 -0.62 -7.10 -9.99
CA ILE A 91 -0.34 -7.58 -11.36
C ILE A 91 1.04 -8.25 -11.42
N ASN A 92 2.07 -7.60 -10.88
CA ASN A 92 3.44 -8.14 -10.85
C ASN A 92 3.52 -9.47 -10.10
N PHE A 93 2.78 -9.62 -9.00
CA PHE A 93 2.69 -10.87 -8.26
C PHE A 93 2.03 -11.98 -9.10
N ILE A 94 0.91 -11.71 -9.76
CA ILE A 94 0.23 -12.68 -10.63
C ILE A 94 1.16 -13.13 -11.77
N ILE A 95 1.87 -12.20 -12.40
CA ILE A 95 2.86 -12.51 -13.44
C ILE A 95 3.97 -13.39 -12.87
N SER A 96 4.49 -13.06 -11.69
CA SER A 96 5.56 -13.82 -11.01
C SER A 96 5.12 -15.25 -10.68
N VAL A 97 3.90 -15.44 -10.16
CA VAL A 97 3.32 -16.76 -9.90
C VAL A 97 3.17 -17.54 -11.20
N THR A 98 2.61 -16.92 -12.24
CA THR A 98 2.43 -17.56 -13.55
C THR A 98 3.76 -18.01 -14.14
N HIS A 99 4.79 -17.15 -14.09
CA HIS A 99 6.13 -17.47 -14.56
C HIS A 99 6.76 -18.60 -13.74
N GLY A 100 6.57 -18.62 -12.42
CA GLY A 100 7.06 -19.70 -11.55
C GLY A 100 6.38 -21.06 -11.83
N LEU A 101 5.09 -21.06 -12.16
CA LEU A 101 4.35 -22.28 -12.53
C LEU A 101 4.79 -22.81 -13.90
N ILE A 102 4.95 -21.94 -14.90
CA ILE A 102 5.54 -22.31 -16.21
C ILE A 102 6.94 -22.86 -15.99
N PHE A 103 7.73 -22.14 -15.18
CA PHE A 103 8.94 -22.55 -14.46
C PHE A 103 9.01 -24.06 -14.17
N ALA A 104 8.27 -24.40 -13.14
CA ALA A 104 8.19 -25.74 -12.57
C ALA A 104 7.64 -26.78 -13.56
N SER A 105 6.72 -26.40 -14.45
CA SER A 105 6.18 -27.32 -15.46
C SER A 105 7.23 -27.72 -16.51
N TRP A 106 8.12 -26.80 -16.85
CA TRP A 106 9.17 -27.01 -17.84
C TRP A 106 10.32 -27.83 -17.28
N THR A 107 10.77 -27.54 -16.05
CA THR A 107 11.82 -28.34 -15.38
C THR A 107 11.36 -29.78 -15.18
N ARG A 108 10.11 -29.99 -14.76
CA ARG A 108 9.53 -31.34 -14.62
C ARG A 108 9.57 -32.16 -15.92
N LYS A 109 9.39 -31.53 -17.09
CA LYS A 109 9.44 -32.24 -18.39
C LYS A 109 10.86 -32.58 -18.83
N ARG A 110 11.85 -31.78 -18.44
CA ARG A 110 13.25 -31.96 -18.83
C ARG A 110 13.95 -33.01 -17.99
N ASP A 111 13.65 -33.05 -16.69
CA ASP A 111 14.38 -33.86 -15.72
C ASP A 111 13.72 -35.22 -15.46
N SER A 112 13.04 -35.80 -16.46
CA SER A 112 12.42 -37.14 -16.34
C SER A 112 13.42 -38.28 -16.08
N GLU A 113 14.72 -37.99 -16.07
CA GLU A 113 15.81 -38.91 -15.73
C GLU A 113 16.34 -38.77 -14.29
N PHE A 114 15.87 -37.78 -13.51
CA PHE A 114 16.33 -37.55 -12.13
C PHE A 114 15.43 -38.19 -11.06
N LYS A 115 16.10 -38.68 -10.00
CA LYS A 115 15.65 -39.62 -8.96
C LYS A 115 14.34 -39.25 -8.27
N GLU A 116 13.54 -40.27 -7.94
CA GLU A 116 12.22 -40.22 -7.27
C GLU A 116 12.13 -39.31 -6.02
N PHE A 117 13.25 -39.00 -5.37
CA PHE A 117 13.30 -38.17 -4.17
C PHE A 117 13.16 -36.65 -4.44
N GLU A 118 13.66 -36.15 -5.58
CA GLU A 118 13.55 -34.71 -5.93
C GLU A 118 12.14 -34.32 -6.40
N VAL A 119 11.38 -35.30 -6.90
CA VAL A 119 10.03 -35.12 -7.44
C VAL A 119 9.03 -34.63 -6.40
N PHE A 120 9.24 -34.96 -5.11
CA PHE A 120 8.34 -34.56 -4.03
C PHE A 120 8.81 -33.32 -3.27
N ILE A 121 10.11 -33.19 -3.02
CA ILE A 121 10.64 -32.11 -2.17
C ILE A 121 10.57 -30.76 -2.88
N VAL A 122 10.94 -30.69 -4.16
CA VAL A 122 10.97 -29.40 -4.89
C VAL A 122 9.58 -28.77 -5.03
N PRO A 123 8.51 -29.50 -5.42
CA PRO A 123 7.16 -28.92 -5.45
C PRO A 123 6.65 -28.51 -4.08
N MET A 124 6.99 -29.26 -3.01
CA MET A 124 6.59 -28.92 -1.65
C MET A 124 7.24 -27.60 -1.20
N LEU A 125 8.55 -27.43 -1.42
CA LEU A 125 9.26 -26.20 -1.11
C LEU A 125 8.74 -25.01 -1.92
N MET A 126 8.46 -25.22 -3.22
CA MET A 126 7.87 -24.19 -4.08
C MET A 126 6.47 -23.78 -3.60
N ALA A 127 5.62 -24.74 -3.23
CA ALA A 127 4.29 -24.46 -2.70
C ALA A 127 4.37 -23.67 -1.38
N LEU A 128 5.25 -24.08 -0.47
CA LEU A 128 5.49 -23.37 0.79
C LEU A 128 5.97 -21.93 0.54
N TYR A 129 6.91 -21.74 -0.39
CA TYR A 129 7.39 -20.42 -0.80
C TYR A 129 6.27 -19.53 -1.33
N PHE A 130 5.37 -20.05 -2.17
CA PHE A 130 4.23 -19.29 -2.69
C PHE A 130 3.24 -18.91 -1.59
N ILE A 131 2.95 -19.82 -0.66
CA ILE A 131 2.06 -19.55 0.47
C ILE A 131 2.62 -18.43 1.33
N VAL A 132 3.90 -18.53 1.74
CA VAL A 132 4.56 -17.50 2.55
C VAL A 132 4.58 -16.16 1.82
N SER A 133 4.94 -16.17 0.54
CA SER A 133 4.98 -14.96 -0.30
C SER A 133 3.60 -14.30 -0.44
N PHE A 134 2.53 -15.09 -0.55
CA PHE A 134 1.16 -14.59 -0.60
C PHE A 134 0.77 -13.89 0.70
N PHE A 135 1.05 -14.48 1.87
CA PHE A 135 0.77 -13.85 3.15
C PHE A 135 1.55 -12.55 3.35
N VAL A 136 2.84 -12.55 3.02
CA VAL A 136 3.68 -11.34 3.07
C VAL A 136 3.12 -10.24 2.17
N LEU A 137 2.73 -10.59 0.94
CA LEU A 137 2.10 -9.65 0.01
C LEU A 137 0.82 -9.05 0.60
N VAL A 138 -0.09 -9.89 1.10
CA VAL A 138 -1.36 -9.42 1.68
C VAL A 138 -1.11 -8.46 2.85
N SER A 139 -0.17 -8.77 3.74
CA SER A 139 0.20 -7.88 4.85
C SER A 139 0.74 -6.52 4.38
N ILE A 140 1.56 -6.51 3.33
CA ILE A 140 2.09 -5.29 2.71
C ILE A 140 0.96 -4.48 2.04
N LEU A 141 0.08 -5.13 1.28
CA LEU A 141 -1.05 -4.48 0.61
C LEU A 141 -2.02 -3.85 1.62
N MET A 142 -2.32 -4.56 2.71
CA MET A 142 -3.13 -4.01 3.80
C MET A 142 -2.48 -2.78 4.43
N THR A 143 -1.16 -2.80 4.61
CA THR A 143 -0.41 -1.65 5.13
C THR A 143 -0.52 -0.43 4.21
N TYR A 144 -0.34 -0.60 2.90
CA TYR A 144 -0.47 0.51 1.95
C TYR A 144 -1.92 0.96 1.76
N ARG A 145 -2.90 0.06 1.86
CA ARG A 145 -4.31 0.45 1.88
C ARG A 145 -4.64 1.32 3.09
N ASN A 146 -4.20 0.93 4.28
CA ASN A 146 -4.40 1.74 5.49
C ASN A 146 -3.69 3.10 5.39
N LEU A 147 -2.52 3.17 4.74
CA LEU A 147 -1.86 4.44 4.43
C LEU A 147 -2.70 5.28 3.46
N ALA A 148 -3.30 4.68 2.43
CA ALA A 148 -4.18 5.39 1.49
C ALA A 148 -5.43 5.95 2.19
N GLU A 149 -6.02 5.20 3.12
CA GLU A 149 -7.13 5.63 3.97
C GLU A 149 -6.70 6.79 4.90
N PHE A 150 -5.54 6.70 5.54
CA PHE A 150 -4.97 7.80 6.32
C PHE A 150 -4.79 9.08 5.51
N ILE A 151 -4.24 8.98 4.29
CA ILE A 151 -4.04 10.13 3.40
C ILE A 151 -5.40 10.73 3.01
N LYS A 152 -6.38 9.89 2.67
CA LYS A 152 -7.74 10.32 2.35
C LYS A 152 -8.37 11.10 3.49
N ASP A 153 -8.35 10.55 4.70
CA ASP A 153 -8.99 11.18 5.87
C ASP A 153 -8.35 12.55 6.18
N ARG A 154 -7.03 12.69 5.97
CA ARG A 154 -6.33 13.98 6.05
C ARG A 154 -6.78 14.96 4.95
N GLU A 155 -6.79 14.53 3.70
CA GLU A 155 -7.20 15.35 2.55
C GLU A 155 -8.64 15.85 2.70
N ASP A 156 -9.54 14.99 3.16
CA ASP A 156 -10.96 15.31 3.36
C ASP A 156 -11.12 16.35 4.49
N ALA A 157 -10.35 16.22 5.58
CA ALA A 157 -10.35 17.20 6.67
C ALA A 157 -9.78 18.57 6.25
N GLU A 158 -8.70 18.59 5.47
CA GLU A 158 -8.13 19.84 4.93
C GLU A 158 -9.08 20.51 3.92
N ARG A 159 -9.79 19.74 3.11
CA ARG A 159 -10.80 20.28 2.19
C ARG A 159 -11.95 20.92 2.98
N LEU A 160 -12.39 20.26 4.04
CA LEU A 160 -13.49 20.72 4.86
C LEU A 160 -13.15 22.03 5.61
N SER A 161 -11.92 22.14 6.14
CA SER A 161 -11.45 23.37 6.79
C SER A 161 -11.41 24.56 5.83
N LYS A 162 -10.94 24.36 4.59
CA LYS A 162 -10.93 25.39 3.54
C LYS A 162 -12.34 25.83 3.15
N LEU A 163 -13.29 24.90 3.02
CA LEU A 163 -14.69 25.23 2.73
C LEU A 163 -15.33 26.04 3.85
N TYR A 164 -15.04 25.69 5.11
CA TYR A 164 -15.52 26.43 6.26
C TYR A 164 -14.99 27.86 6.27
N GLN A 165 -13.68 28.05 6.06
CA GLN A 165 -13.06 29.38 5.97
C GLN A 165 -13.66 30.21 4.83
N ALA A 166 -13.80 29.65 3.63
CA ALA A 166 -14.39 30.35 2.49
C ALA A 166 -15.86 30.76 2.72
N ASN A 167 -16.64 29.95 3.44
CA ASN A 167 -18.01 30.29 3.79
C ASN A 167 -18.08 31.39 4.86
N LEU A 168 -17.17 31.37 5.83
CA LEU A 168 -17.07 32.40 6.86
C LEU A 168 -16.71 33.76 6.24
N GLU A 169 -15.75 33.79 5.32
CA GLU A 169 -15.38 35.02 4.60
C GLU A 169 -16.57 35.59 3.80
N LYS A 170 -17.35 34.73 3.14
CA LYS A 170 -18.56 35.16 2.42
C LYS A 170 -19.62 35.76 3.35
N GLN A 171 -19.80 35.22 4.56
CA GLN A 171 -20.73 35.76 5.54
C GLN A 171 -20.28 37.11 6.12
N LEU A 172 -18.98 37.31 6.27
CA LEU A 172 -18.42 38.58 6.75
C LEU A 172 -18.49 39.70 5.70
N LEU A 173 -18.55 39.33 4.41
CA LEU A 173 -18.60 40.26 3.29
C LEU A 173 -20.02 40.54 2.78
N SER A 174 -21.05 39.84 3.27
CA SER A 174 -22.44 40.13 2.93
C SER A 174 -22.95 41.32 3.76
N PRO A 175 -23.31 42.46 3.13
CA PRO A 175 -23.80 43.65 3.83
C PRO A 175 -25.19 43.45 4.47
#